data_AF-A0A485C5L6-F1
#
_entry.id   AF-A0A485C5L6-F1
#
_cell.length_a   1.000
_cell.length_b   1.000
_cell.length_c   1.000
_cell.angle_alpha   90.00
_cell.angle_beta   90.00
_cell.angle_gamma   90.00
#
_symmetry.space_group_name_H-M   'P 1'
#
loop_
_entity.id
_entity.type
_entity.pdbx_description
1 polymer ?
#
loop_
_entity_poly.entity_id
_entity_poly.type
_entity_poly.pdbx_seq_one_letter_code
_entity_poly.pdbx_strand_id
1 'polypeptide(L)' 'MGTCQGELCACRAAGLLQRFNITTPAQSLTQLSDFLNERWKGVQPIAWGDALRESEFTRWVYLGLCGLPKESQDEI' A
#
# COMPACT_ATOMS: atom_id res chain seq x y z
N MET A 1 -12.83 0.27 6.41
CA MET A 1 -11.99 -0.95 6.43
C MET A 1 -11.07 -0.89 7.64
N GLY A 2 -10.83 -2.02 8.30
CA GLY A 2 -10.00 -2.06 9.52
C GLY A 2 -8.50 -2.15 9.20
N THR A 3 -7.67 -1.47 10.00
CA THR A 3 -6.20 -1.39 9.88
C THR A 3 -5.47 -2.75 9.91
N CYS A 4 -6.12 -3.80 10.42
CA CYS A 4 -5.60 -5.17 10.43
C CYS A 4 -5.81 -5.93 9.11
N GLN A 5 -6.63 -5.43 8.17
CA GLN A 5 -6.92 -6.10 6.89
C GLN A 5 -5.83 -5.89 5.83
N GLY A 6 -4.56 -6.02 6.20
CA GLY A 6 -3.46 -5.85 5.25
C GLY A 6 -2.92 -4.42 5.14
N GLU A 7 -3.50 -3.45 5.85
CA GLU A 7 -3.21 -2.03 5.63
C GLU A 7 -1.96 -1.52 6.36
N LEU A 8 -1.70 -1.91 7.61
CA LEU A 8 -0.43 -1.56 8.28
C LEU A 8 0.52 -2.76 8.36
N CYS A 9 -0.05 -3.97 8.42
CA CYS A 9 0.73 -5.19 8.52
C CYS A 9 1.52 -5.49 7.25
N ALA A 10 1.06 -5.09 6.05
CA ALA A 10 1.84 -5.27 4.83
C ALA A 10 3.13 -4.43 4.83
N CYS A 11 3.08 -3.16 5.26
CA CYS A 11 4.27 -2.33 5.40
C CYS A 11 5.25 -2.94 6.43
N ARG A 12 4.75 -3.39 7.58
CA ARG A 12 5.57 -4.08 8.59
C ARG A 12 6.20 -5.37 8.05
N ALA A 13 5.44 -6.16 7.29
CA ALA A 13 5.93 -7.38 6.67
C ALA A 13 7.05 -7.09 5.67
N ALA A 14 6.91 -6.06 4.83
CA ALA A 14 7.97 -5.61 3.92
C ALA A 14 9.27 -5.26 4.68
N GLY A 15 9.16 -4.56 5.82
CA GLY A 15 10.31 -4.29 6.69
C GLY A 15 10.93 -5.55 7.32
N LEU A 16 10.12 -6.54 7.68
CA LEU A 16 10.62 -7.83 8.19
C LEU A 16 11.35 -8.63 7.11
N LEU A 17 10.81 -8.69 5.88
CA LEU A 17 11.44 -9.37 4.75
C LEU A 17 12.83 -8.78 4.45
N GLN A 18 12.94 -7.45 4.49
CA GLN A 18 14.23 -6.77 4.38
C GLN A 18 15.17 -7.14 5.53
N ARG A 19 14.69 -7.13 6.79
CA ARG A 19 15.50 -7.46 7.97
C ARG A 19 16.02 -8.90 7.97
N PHE A 20 15.28 -9.83 7.38
CA PHE A 20 15.69 -11.22 7.21
C PHE A 20 16.52 -11.47 5.95
N ASN A 21 16.94 -10.42 5.23
CA ASN A 21 17.70 -10.49 3.98
C ASN A 21 16.98 -11.28 2.87
N ILE A 22 15.65 -11.33 2.89
CA ILE A 22 14.85 -11.97 1.83
C ILE A 22 14.72 -11.01 0.63
N THR A 23 14.66 -9.72 0.90
CA THR A 23 14.46 -8.66 -0.10
C THR A 23 15.44 -7.53 0.13
N THR A 24 15.84 -6.87 -0.96
CA THR A 24 16.51 -5.56 -0.86
C THR A 24 15.50 -4.47 -0.47
N PRO A 25 15.94 -3.30 0.02
CA PRO A 25 15.04 -2.18 0.31
C PRO A 25 14.16 -1.79 -0.89
N ALA A 26 14.75 -1.70 -2.09
CA ALA A 26 14.02 -1.39 -3.31
C ALA A 26 12.96 -2.45 -3.65
N GLN A 27 13.33 -3.74 -3.60
CA GLN A 27 12.39 -4.83 -3.83
C GLN A 27 11.24 -4.84 -2.82
N SER A 28 11.51 -4.51 -1.55
CA SER A 28 10.50 -4.46 -0.50
C SER A 28 9.46 -3.38 -0.76
N LEU A 29 9.90 -2.21 -1.27
CA LEU A 29 9.00 -1.13 -1.67
C LEU A 29 8.18 -1.50 -2.91
N THR A 30 8.80 -2.09 -3.92
CA THR A 30 8.09 -2.56 -5.13
C THR A 30 7.03 -3.60 -4.77
N GLN A 31 7.38 -4.64 -4.02
CA GLN A 31 6.43 -5.67 -3.60
C GLN A 31 5.30 -5.13 -2.73
N LEU A 32 5.58 -4.14 -1.88
CA LEU A 32 4.56 -3.45 -1.09
C LEU A 32 3.61 -2.66 -1.99
N SER A 33 4.14 -1.95 -2.99
CA SER A 33 3.34 -1.22 -3.99
C SER A 33 2.44 -2.16 -4.78
N ASP A 34 3.00 -3.27 -5.29
CA ASP A 34 2.27 -4.27 -6.05
C ASP A 34 1.12 -4.88 -5.23
N PHE A 35 1.39 -5.22 -3.96
CA PHE A 35 0.38 -5.71 -3.04
C PHE A 35 -0.79 -4.73 -2.86
N LEU A 36 -0.49 -3.44 -2.71
CA LEU A 36 -1.51 -2.41 -2.55
C LEU A 36 -2.31 -2.20 -3.83
N ASN A 37 -1.67 -2.26 -4.99
CA ASN A 37 -2.33 -2.16 -6.29
C ASN A 37 -3.28 -3.34 -6.52
N GLU A 38 -2.89 -4.57 -6.19
CA GLU A 38 -3.81 -5.72 -6.25
C GLU A 38 -4.98 -5.57 -5.29
N ARG A 39 -4.73 -5.03 -4.09
CA ARG A 39 -5.80 -4.72 -3.13
C ARG A 39 -6.76 -3.66 -3.67
N TRP A 40 -6.23 -2.62 -4.32
CA TRP A 40 -7.03 -1.55 -4.92
C TRP A 40 -7.99 -2.08 -5.99
N LYS A 41 -7.56 -3.02 -6.84
CA LYS A 41 -8.44 -3.66 -7.84
C LYS A 41 -9.69 -4.30 -7.21
N GLY A 42 -9.58 -4.83 -5.99
CA GLY A 42 -10.72 -5.39 -5.25
C GLY A 42 -11.65 -4.33 -4.65
N VAL A 43 -11.12 -3.15 -4.31
CA VAL A 43 -11.89 -2.04 -3.73
C VAL A 43 -12.52 -1.15 -4.80
N GLN A 44 -11.87 -0.99 -5.95
CA GLN A 44 -12.26 -0.11 -7.05
C GLN A 44 -13.75 -0.23 -7.44
N PRO A 45 -14.38 -1.43 -7.54
CA PRO A 45 -15.78 -1.56 -7.93
C PRO A 45 -16.78 -0.99 -6.93
N ILE A 46 -16.34 -0.72 -5.68
CA ILE A 46 -17.17 -0.18 -4.60
C ILE A 46 -16.60 1.14 -4.05
N ALA A 47 -15.66 1.77 -4.75
CA ALA A 47 -14.94 2.96 -4.30
C ALA A 47 -15.81 4.23 -4.39
N TRP A 48 -16.89 4.27 -3.61
CA TRP A 48 -17.79 5.42 -3.46
C TRP A 48 -18.15 5.64 -1.98
N GLY A 49 -18.56 6.87 -1.65
CA GLY A 49 -18.91 7.24 -0.29
C GLY A 49 -17.76 7.01 0.69
N ASP A 50 -18.04 6.31 1.79
CA ASP A 50 -17.06 6.04 2.84
C ASP A 50 -15.88 5.20 2.33
N ALA A 51 -16.10 4.26 1.42
CA ALA A 51 -15.03 3.41 0.88
C ALA A 51 -14.01 4.21 0.07
N LEU A 52 -14.44 5.23 -0.68
CA LEU A 52 -13.53 6.12 -1.40
C LEU A 52 -12.69 6.96 -0.43
N ARG A 53 -13.35 7.53 0.59
CA ARG A 53 -12.69 8.33 1.62
C ARG A 53 -11.65 7.52 2.40
N GLU A 54 -11.98 6.28 2.75
CA GLU A 54 -11.03 5.37 3.39
C GLU A 54 -9.84 5.06 2.48
N SER A 55 -10.08 4.80 1.19
CA SER A 55 -9.02 4.50 0.22
C SER A 55 -8.04 5.66 0.04
N GLU A 56 -8.54 6.90 -0.01
CA GLU A 56 -7.68 8.10 -0.05
C GLU A 56 -6.88 8.28 1.25
N PHE A 57 -7.49 7.98 2.40
CA PHE A 57 -6.78 8.02 3.68
C PHE A 57 -5.66 6.98 3.72
N THR A 58 -5.93 5.74 3.28
CA THR A 58 -4.91 4.69 3.14
C THR A 58 -3.77 5.14 2.25
N ARG A 59 -4.07 5.69 1.06
CA ARG A 59 -3.07 6.19 0.12
C ARG A 59 -2.20 7.28 0.74
N TRP A 60 -2.82 8.23 1.44
CA TRP A 60 -2.10 9.29 2.15
C TRP A 60 -1.16 8.73 3.25
N VAL A 61 -1.61 7.75 4.04
CA VAL A 61 -0.78 7.10 5.06
C VAL A 61 0.44 6.43 4.41
N TYR A 62 0.24 5.71 3.31
CA TYR A 62 1.32 4.97 2.67
C TYR A 62 2.38 5.88 2.02
N LEU A 63 1.94 6.92 1.31
CA LEU A 63 2.83 7.89 0.68
C LEU A 63 3.50 8.82 1.69
N GLY A 64 2.77 9.21 2.75
CA GLY A 64 3.23 10.20 3.72
C GLY A 64 4.04 9.62 4.89
N LEU A 65 3.68 8.44 5.38
CA LEU A 65 4.24 7.88 6.61
C LEU A 65 5.02 6.58 6.39
N CYS A 66 4.62 5.76 5.42
CA CYS A 66 5.24 4.45 5.19
C CYS A 66 6.35 4.46 4.11
N GLY A 67 6.69 5.62 3.56
CA GLY A 67 7.81 5.78 2.63
C GLY A 67 7.58 5.16 1.25
N LEU A 68 6.32 4.91 0.86
CA LEU A 68 6.00 4.45 -0.48
C LEU A 68 6.24 5.62 -1.47
N PRO A 69 7.02 5.42 -2.55
CA PRO A 69 7.27 6.50 -3.51
C PRO A 69 5.97 6.93 -4.19
N LYS A 70 5.91 8.20 -4.58
CA LYS A 70 4.76 8.77 -5.28
C LYS A 70 4.60 8.08 -6.64
N GLU A 71 3.35 7.79 -7.02
CA GLU A 71 2.99 7.25 -8.34
C GLU A 71 3.55 8.17 -9.46
N SER A 72 4.01 7.58 -10.56
CA SER A 72 4.39 8.33 -11.76
C SER A 72 3.17 9.04 -12.35
N GLN A 73 3.35 10.25 -12.89
CA GLN A 73 2.28 11.14 -13.39
C GLN A 73 1.38 10.57 -14.49
N ASP A 74 1.61 9.34 -14.98
CA ASP A 74 0.93 8.75 -16.13
C ASP A 74 -0.28 7.87 -15.78
N GLU A 75 -0.63 7.69 -14.51
CA GLU A 75 -1.88 7.00 -14.12
C GLU A 75 -3.02 8.02 -13.90
N ILE A 76 -3.82 8.22 -14.95
CA ILE A 76 -5.17 8.83 -14.91
C ILE A 76 -6.18 7.77 -15.35
#